data_AF-A0A7S1YP51-F1
#
_entry.id   AF-A0A7S1YP51-F1
#
_cell.length_a   1.000
_cell.length_b   1.000
_cell.length_c   1.000
_cell.angle_alpha   90.00
_cell.angle_beta   90.00
_cell.angle_gamma   90.00
#
_symmetry.space_group_name_H-M   'P 1'
#
loop_
_entity.id
_entity.type
_entity.pdbx_description
1 polymer ?
#
loop_
_entity_poly.entity_id
_entity_poly.type
_entity_poly.pdbx_seq_one_letter_code
_entity_poly.pdbx_strand_id
1 'polypeptide(L)'
;LHLVNRVSSKNNPGQTKTITIPYDNISDADLQFCNAYETNDSNTIIFDVIRSDASNIKSTSTSYPWSTTLSDYASTASKKSLWRYTIVNGNTVSKECLSNDQLVFGVINPAYSGKQHTYIYATVGALQEKVAPPQGITKINTQDKTSQVWLPKQYEFCGEPMYAPKTNADGTTTTASTSEDDGYILSILFNGKTKLSSLLVFNAQDITTGPIAKVDLGVGIPHGYHGCFTSNPESNWSYEEIERRAKLSDKMEGRGNMWNEVKSDFSGLGLRLDDIEEVLGDIF
;
A
#
# COMPACT_ATOMS: atom_id res chain seq x y z
N LEU A 1 16.82 7.81 -9.00
CA LEU A 1 15.70 8.63 -8.44
C LEU A 1 15.46 9.81 -9.36
N HIS A 2 14.20 10.08 -9.71
CA HIS A 2 13.84 11.25 -10.52
C HIS A 2 13.06 12.23 -9.64
N LEU A 3 13.61 13.42 -9.44
CA LEU A 3 12.88 14.54 -8.85
C LEU A 3 12.21 15.30 -9.99
N VAL A 4 10.89 15.36 -9.98
CA VAL A 4 10.10 16.04 -11.01
C VAL A 4 9.39 17.21 -10.36
N ASN A 5 9.64 18.43 -10.85
CA ASN A 5 8.97 19.61 -10.35
C ASN A 5 7.45 19.50 -10.56
N ARG A 6 6.67 19.70 -9.50
CA ARG A 6 5.21 19.71 -9.56
C ARG A 6 4.73 20.75 -10.57
N VAL A 7 3.62 20.46 -11.24
CA VAL A 7 3.03 21.34 -12.28
C VAL A 7 2.68 22.73 -11.74
N SER A 8 2.38 22.83 -10.44
CA SER A 8 2.13 24.10 -9.75
C SER A 8 3.40 24.90 -9.43
N SER A 9 4.60 24.40 -9.77
CA SER A 9 5.85 25.12 -9.56
C SER A 9 5.89 26.36 -10.44
N LYS A 10 6.17 27.52 -9.84
CA LYS A 10 6.38 28.78 -10.58
C LYS A 10 7.62 28.73 -11.48
N ASN A 11 8.58 27.86 -11.17
CA ASN A 11 9.83 27.71 -11.89
C ASN A 11 9.92 26.31 -12.49
N ASN A 12 9.99 26.24 -13.82
CA ASN A 12 10.24 25.02 -14.60
C ASN A 12 9.34 23.82 -14.22
N PRO A 13 8.01 23.93 -14.38
CA PRO A 13 7.09 22.81 -14.11
C PRO A 13 7.43 21.61 -15.00
N GLY A 14 7.40 20.40 -14.43
CA GLY A 14 7.73 19.17 -15.14
C GLY A 14 9.22 18.97 -15.42
N GLN A 15 10.10 19.90 -15.01
CA GLN A 15 11.54 19.69 -15.10
C GLN A 15 11.95 18.52 -14.22
N THR A 16 12.73 17.61 -14.80
CA THR A 16 13.23 16.42 -14.14
C THR A 16 14.71 16.58 -13.81
N LYS A 17 15.08 16.32 -12.56
CA LYS A 17 16.45 16.12 -12.12
C LYS A 17 16.64 14.65 -11.75
N THR A 18 17.59 13.98 -12.39
CA THR A 18 17.94 12.60 -12.06
C THR A 18 19.08 12.59 -11.05
N ILE A 19 18.88 11.84 -9.97
CA ILE A 19 19.86 11.62 -8.91
C ILE A 19 20.17 10.13 -8.85
N THR A 20 21.46 9.82 -8.84
CA THR A 20 21.96 8.47 -8.60
C THR A 20 21.94 8.19 -7.10
N ILE A 21 21.24 7.13 -6.70
CA ILE A 21 21.31 6.62 -5.33
C ILE A 21 22.60 5.78 -5.24
N PRO A 22 23.49 6.04 -4.26
CA PRO A 22 24.67 5.21 -4.04
C PRO A 22 24.29 3.75 -3.82
N TYR A 23 24.95 2.86 -4.57
CA TYR A 23 24.74 1.42 -4.46
C TYR A 23 25.50 0.87 -3.25
N ASP A 24 24.77 0.21 -2.37
CA ASP A 24 25.24 -0.39 -1.11
C ASP A 24 25.13 -1.93 -1.17
N ASN A 25 25.33 -2.53 -2.35
CA ASN A 25 25.19 -3.97 -2.62
C ASN A 25 23.76 -4.52 -2.50
N ILE A 26 22.76 -3.64 -2.38
CA ILE A 26 21.33 -3.98 -2.33
C ILE A 26 20.59 -3.17 -3.39
N SER A 27 19.76 -3.83 -4.17
CA SER A 27 18.95 -3.18 -5.21
C SER A 27 17.80 -2.37 -4.59
N ASP A 28 17.66 -1.11 -5.00
CA ASP A 28 16.55 -0.22 -4.61
C ASP A 28 15.33 -0.35 -5.55
N ALA A 29 15.11 -1.53 -6.15
CA ALA A 29 14.05 -1.75 -7.14
C ALA A 29 12.65 -2.02 -6.53
N ASP A 30 12.57 -2.44 -5.27
CA ASP A 30 11.32 -2.70 -4.53
C ASP A 30 11.29 -1.80 -3.28
N LEU A 31 10.76 -0.59 -3.48
CA LEU A 31 10.54 0.42 -2.46
C LEU A 31 9.04 0.71 -2.33
N GLN A 32 8.51 0.57 -1.12
CA GLN A 32 7.16 1.03 -0.79
C GLN A 32 7.27 2.36 -0.04
N PHE A 33 6.91 3.46 -0.70
CA PHE A 33 6.95 4.79 -0.10
C PHE A 33 5.90 4.93 1.00
N CYS A 34 6.34 5.31 2.19
CA CYS A 34 5.45 5.68 3.30
C CYS A 34 5.10 7.17 3.20
N ASN A 35 6.10 8.03 3.03
CA ASN A 35 5.94 9.48 2.81
C ASN A 35 7.25 10.12 2.30
N ALA A 36 7.15 11.33 1.77
CA ALA A 36 8.29 12.18 1.41
C ALA A 36 7.99 13.64 1.74
N TYR A 37 8.99 14.42 2.12
CA TYR A 37 8.84 15.84 2.46
C TYR A 37 10.13 16.62 2.27
N GLU A 38 10.00 17.93 2.12
CA GLU A 38 11.11 18.89 2.15
C GLU A 38 11.27 19.45 3.57
N THR A 39 12.52 19.66 4.00
CA THR A 39 12.82 20.39 5.23
C THR A 39 12.58 21.89 5.05
N ASN A 40 12.43 22.62 6.15
CA ASN A 40 12.13 24.07 6.11
C ASN A 40 13.20 24.91 5.40
N ASP A 41 14.46 24.44 5.32
CA ASP A 41 15.53 25.09 4.58
C ASP A 41 15.50 24.79 3.06
N SER A 42 14.50 24.01 2.59
CA SER A 42 14.21 23.63 1.19
C SER A 42 15.34 22.95 0.42
N ASN A 43 16.48 22.70 1.07
CA ASN A 43 17.65 22.08 0.46
C ASN A 43 17.72 20.58 0.72
N THR A 44 16.89 20.05 1.61
CA THR A 44 16.85 18.63 1.94
C THR A 44 15.50 18.03 1.62
N ILE A 45 15.51 16.94 0.85
CA ILE A 45 14.35 16.07 0.63
C ILE A 45 14.56 14.81 1.45
N ILE A 46 13.57 14.45 2.25
CA ILE A 46 13.55 13.22 3.03
C ILE A 46 12.42 12.35 2.51
N PHE A 47 12.67 11.05 2.35
CA PHE A 47 11.60 10.08 2.13
C PHE A 47 11.84 8.81 2.92
N ASP A 48 10.76 8.29 3.47
CA ASP A 48 10.74 7.07 4.27
C ASP A 48 10.06 5.96 3.45
N VAL A 49 10.73 4.82 3.34
CA VAL A 49 10.34 3.70 2.49
C VAL A 49 10.53 2.38 3.23
N ILE A 50 9.63 1.43 2.97
CA ILE A 50 9.91 0.02 3.24
C ILE A 50 10.73 -0.51 2.05
N ARG A 51 11.98 -0.86 2.33
CA ARG A 51 13.00 -1.28 1.38
C ARG A 51 13.17 -2.79 1.41
N SER A 52 13.12 -3.43 0.25
CA SER A 52 13.51 -4.84 0.09
C SER A 52 15.03 -5.00 0.04
N ASP A 53 15.56 -6.04 0.66
CA ASP A 53 16.98 -6.42 0.55
C ASP A 53 17.31 -7.20 -0.74
N ALA A 54 16.30 -7.49 -1.56
CA ALA A 54 16.43 -8.26 -2.80
C ALA A 54 17.04 -9.67 -2.63
N SER A 55 17.04 -10.24 -1.41
CA SER A 55 17.66 -11.54 -1.13
C SER A 55 17.05 -12.71 -1.89
N ASN A 56 15.74 -12.67 -2.14
CA ASN A 56 14.98 -13.76 -2.76
C ASN A 56 14.14 -13.28 -3.97
N ILE A 57 14.79 -12.89 -5.06
CA ILE A 57 14.14 -12.64 -6.35
C ILE A 57 14.06 -13.96 -7.14
N LYS A 58 13.22 -14.90 -6.71
CA LYS A 58 12.93 -16.10 -7.51
C LYS A 58 11.57 -15.95 -8.20
N SER A 59 11.44 -16.57 -9.38
CA SER A 59 10.15 -16.73 -10.05
C SER A 59 9.19 -17.43 -9.09
N THR A 60 8.24 -16.67 -8.54
CA THR A 60 7.21 -17.22 -7.67
C THR A 60 6.23 -18.01 -8.52
N SER A 61 6.07 -19.30 -8.20
CA SER A 61 4.96 -20.09 -8.73
C SER A 61 3.65 -19.34 -8.49
N THR A 62 2.85 -19.15 -9.53
CA THR A 62 1.49 -18.60 -9.38
C THR A 62 0.50 -19.65 -8.89
N SER A 63 0.88 -20.94 -8.92
CA SER A 63 0.06 -22.04 -8.46
C SER A 63 -0.06 -22.05 -6.94
N TYR A 64 -1.30 -22.01 -6.46
CA TYR A 64 -1.64 -22.19 -5.06
C TYR A 64 -1.45 -23.66 -4.63
N PRO A 65 -0.95 -23.93 -3.41
CA PRO A 65 -0.48 -22.97 -2.40
C PRO A 65 0.90 -22.40 -2.72
N TRP A 66 1.08 -21.09 -2.52
CA TRP A 66 2.36 -20.40 -2.77
C TRP A 66 3.44 -20.75 -1.74
N SER A 67 3.03 -21.15 -0.53
CA SER A 67 3.90 -21.64 0.54
C SER A 67 3.06 -22.46 1.54
N THR A 68 3.65 -23.50 2.12
CA THR A 68 2.99 -24.37 3.11
C THR A 68 3.72 -24.39 4.46
N THR A 69 4.95 -23.89 4.52
CA THR A 69 5.75 -23.79 5.76
C THR A 69 6.39 -22.41 5.87
N LEU A 70 6.75 -22.02 7.10
CA LEU A 70 7.49 -20.77 7.33
C LEU A 70 8.84 -20.78 6.61
N SER A 71 9.53 -21.92 6.56
CA SER A 71 10.78 -22.06 5.81
C SER A 71 10.60 -21.85 4.31
N ASP A 72 9.52 -22.37 3.72
CA ASP A 72 9.22 -22.18 2.30
C ASP A 72 8.91 -20.70 2.02
N TYR A 73 8.14 -20.06 2.90
CA TYR A 73 7.88 -18.62 2.80
C TYR A 73 9.18 -17.81 2.90
N ALA A 74 10.03 -18.09 3.89
CA ALA A 74 11.31 -17.38 4.08
C ALA A 74 12.30 -17.61 2.92
N SER A 75 12.18 -18.73 2.18
CA SER A 75 13.02 -19.03 1.02
C SER A 75 12.59 -18.31 -0.26
N THR A 76 11.38 -17.73 -0.27
CA THR A 76 10.75 -17.10 -1.45
C THR A 76 10.46 -15.61 -1.24
N ALA A 77 10.23 -15.17 -0.01
CA ALA A 77 10.03 -13.76 0.32
C ALA A 77 11.35 -13.04 0.62
N SER A 78 11.46 -11.79 0.18
CA SER A 78 12.57 -10.90 0.55
C SER A 78 12.38 -10.30 1.93
N LYS A 79 13.49 -9.98 2.59
CA LYS A 79 13.49 -9.16 3.79
C LYS A 79 13.12 -7.73 3.42
N LYS A 80 12.16 -7.16 4.15
CA LYS A 80 11.73 -5.77 3.99
C LYS A 80 11.81 -5.05 5.33
N SER A 81 12.45 -3.88 5.36
CA SER A 81 12.66 -3.06 6.56
C SER A 81 12.45 -1.58 6.27
N LEU A 82 12.29 -0.73 7.29
CA LEU A 82 12.00 0.69 7.14
C LEU A 82 13.28 1.52 7.07
N TRP A 83 13.44 2.30 6.01
CA TRP A 83 14.60 3.12 5.74
C TRP A 83 14.22 4.58 5.43
N ARG A 84 15.06 5.49 5.92
CA ARG A 84 15.05 6.91 5.59
C ARG A 84 16.12 7.21 4.57
N TYR A 85 15.75 7.90 3.50
CA TYR A 85 16.66 8.44 2.52
C TYR A 85 16.67 9.96 2.65
N THR A 86 17.86 10.54 2.72
CA THR A 86 18.05 11.99 2.83
C THR A 86 18.81 12.47 1.61
N ILE A 87 18.27 13.46 0.91
CA ILE A 87 18.89 14.08 -0.27
C ILE A 87 19.21 15.53 0.06
N VAL A 88 20.48 15.87 0.16
CA VAL A 88 20.95 17.23 0.44
C VAL A 88 21.39 17.90 -0.87
N ASN A 89 20.97 19.15 -1.07
CA ASN A 89 21.25 19.98 -2.25
C ASN A 89 20.89 19.30 -3.58
N GLY A 90 19.96 18.34 -3.54
CA GLY A 90 19.55 17.53 -4.68
C GLY A 90 20.67 16.66 -5.28
N ASN A 91 21.76 16.37 -4.57
CA ASN A 91 22.90 15.60 -5.10
C ASN A 91 23.42 14.54 -4.12
N THR A 92 23.52 14.87 -2.82
CA THR A 92 24.11 13.97 -1.82
C THR A 92 23.01 13.12 -1.19
N VAL A 93 23.09 11.80 -1.36
CA VAL A 93 22.11 10.86 -0.81
C VAL A 93 22.71 10.04 0.32
N SER A 94 22.05 9.99 1.47
CA SER A 94 22.34 9.04 2.55
C SER A 94 21.13 8.15 2.83
N LYS A 95 21.39 6.96 3.39
CA LYS A 95 20.37 5.97 3.79
C LYS A 95 20.55 5.66 5.27
N GLU A 96 19.45 5.53 6.00
CA GLU A 96 19.44 5.19 7.42
C GLU A 96 18.33 4.17 7.70
N CYS A 97 18.66 3.05 8.35
CA CYS A 97 17.64 2.11 8.82
C CYS A 97 16.95 2.70 10.06
N LEU A 98 15.63 2.84 9.99
CA LEU A 98 14.79 3.30 11.09
C LEU A 98 14.25 2.13 11.91
N SER A 99 13.91 1.02 11.25
CA SER A 99 13.53 -0.23 11.89
C SER A 99 13.92 -1.42 11.03
N ASN A 100 14.60 -2.39 11.63
CA ASN A 100 15.06 -3.60 10.95
C ASN A 100 14.07 -4.77 11.05
N ASP A 101 12.88 -4.58 11.62
CA ASP A 101 11.83 -5.61 11.65
C ASP A 101 11.32 -5.95 10.24
N GLN A 102 10.65 -7.10 10.08
CA GLN A 102 10.02 -7.48 8.81
C GLN A 102 8.72 -6.70 8.63
N LEU A 103 8.75 -5.71 7.74
CA LEU A 103 7.68 -4.73 7.57
C LEU A 103 7.15 -4.72 6.13
N VAL A 104 5.84 -4.51 5.98
CA VAL A 104 5.17 -4.23 4.71
C VAL A 104 4.03 -3.23 4.93
N PHE A 105 3.55 -2.58 3.85
CA PHE A 105 2.38 -1.70 3.88
C PHE A 105 2.48 -0.54 4.90
N GLY A 106 3.50 0.29 4.74
CA GLY A 106 3.71 1.46 5.59
C GLY A 106 2.73 2.59 5.28
N VAL A 107 2.07 3.11 6.31
CA VAL A 107 1.08 4.18 6.24
C VAL A 107 1.36 5.25 7.29
N ILE A 108 0.91 6.47 7.01
CA ILE A 108 1.01 7.63 7.91
C ILE A 108 -0.37 8.26 8.10
N ASN A 109 -0.48 9.22 9.01
CA ASN A 109 -1.63 10.13 9.03
C ASN A 109 -1.67 10.93 7.72
N PRO A 110 -2.73 10.82 6.89
CA PRO A 110 -2.79 11.50 5.59
C PRO A 110 -2.68 13.03 5.66
N ALA A 111 -3.01 13.65 6.80
CA ALA A 111 -2.83 15.10 7.01
C ALA A 111 -1.36 15.56 6.92
N TYR A 112 -0.43 14.61 7.06
CA TYR A 112 1.03 14.78 7.00
C TYR A 112 1.64 14.26 5.69
N SER A 113 0.82 13.84 4.72
CA SER A 113 1.31 13.49 3.39
C SER A 113 2.04 14.68 2.75
N GLY A 114 3.28 14.48 2.30
CA GLY A 114 4.11 15.56 1.76
C GLY A 114 4.77 16.45 2.82
N LYS A 115 4.54 16.20 4.12
CA LYS A 115 5.05 17.00 5.25
C LYS A 115 5.89 16.15 6.18
N GLN A 116 6.70 16.81 7.00
CA GLN A 116 7.43 16.12 8.08
C GLN A 116 6.43 15.40 8.99
N HIS A 117 6.72 14.13 9.28
CA HIS A 117 5.90 13.24 10.08
C HIS A 117 6.76 12.51 11.11
N THR A 118 6.12 12.04 12.17
CA THR A 118 6.73 11.39 13.33
C THR A 118 6.39 9.92 13.35
N TYR A 119 5.17 9.53 12.97
CA TYR A 119 4.66 8.17 13.14
C TYR A 119 4.40 7.48 11.81
N ILE A 120 4.93 6.27 11.68
CA ILE A 120 4.59 5.34 10.61
C ILE A 120 3.94 4.11 11.24
N TYR A 121 2.84 3.65 10.66
CA TYR A 121 2.20 2.38 11.00
C TYR A 121 2.46 1.39 9.88
N ALA A 122 2.68 0.13 10.18
CA ALA A 122 2.92 -0.90 9.15
C ALA A 122 2.43 -2.27 9.63
N THR A 123 2.23 -3.19 8.69
CA THR A 123 2.08 -4.60 9.06
C THR A 123 3.46 -5.19 9.37
N VAL A 124 3.56 -5.95 10.45
CA VAL A 124 4.81 -6.54 10.94
C VAL A 124 4.73 -8.06 11.02
N GLY A 125 5.83 -8.73 10.69
CA GLY A 125 5.99 -10.16 10.88
C GLY A 125 6.22 -10.53 12.35
N ALA A 126 5.82 -11.74 12.76
CA ALA A 126 5.89 -12.16 14.16
C ALA A 126 7.31 -12.51 14.67
N LEU A 127 8.32 -12.46 13.80
CA LEU A 127 9.70 -12.92 14.09
C LEU A 127 10.73 -11.78 14.03
N GLN A 128 10.31 -10.56 14.35
CA GLN A 128 11.16 -9.36 14.40
C GLN A 128 11.89 -9.17 13.06
N GLU A 129 13.22 -9.17 13.06
CA GLU A 129 14.05 -8.97 11.88
C GLU A 129 13.97 -10.13 10.87
N LYS A 130 13.53 -11.32 11.28
CA LYS A 130 13.47 -12.48 10.38
C LYS A 130 12.30 -12.37 9.41
N VAL A 131 12.50 -12.85 8.18
CA VAL A 131 11.44 -12.96 7.18
C VAL A 131 10.32 -13.84 7.72
N ALA A 132 9.12 -13.27 7.79
CA ALA A 132 7.90 -13.92 8.24
C ALA A 132 6.69 -13.31 7.49
N PRO A 133 5.57 -14.05 7.38
CA PRO A 133 4.35 -13.49 6.85
C PRO A 133 3.88 -12.26 7.64
N PRO A 134 3.24 -11.27 6.99
CA PRO A 134 2.64 -10.13 7.69
C PRO A 134 1.57 -10.64 8.66
N GLN A 135 1.69 -10.33 9.95
CA GLN A 135 0.83 -10.92 10.98
C GLN A 135 0.18 -9.89 11.91
N GLY A 136 0.94 -8.92 12.39
CA GLY A 136 0.47 -7.90 13.33
C GLY A 136 0.67 -6.48 12.82
N ILE A 137 0.54 -5.51 13.72
CA ILE A 137 0.68 -4.09 13.44
C ILE A 137 1.82 -3.51 14.27
N THR A 138 2.62 -2.64 13.66
CA THR A 138 3.64 -1.84 14.34
C THR A 138 3.34 -0.35 14.19
N LYS A 139 3.73 0.42 15.20
CA LYS A 139 3.84 1.89 15.16
C LYS A 139 5.29 2.24 15.41
N ILE A 140 5.89 3.03 14.54
CA ILE A 140 7.31 3.41 14.60
C ILE A 140 7.38 4.93 14.74
N ASN A 141 8.14 5.40 15.73
CA ASN A 141 8.51 6.80 15.85
C ASN A 141 9.80 7.05 15.06
N THR A 142 9.73 7.88 14.03
CA THR A 142 10.85 8.13 13.11
C THR A 142 11.91 9.07 13.67
N GLN A 143 11.68 9.69 14.83
CA GLN A 143 12.63 10.61 15.47
C GLN A 143 13.59 9.86 16.39
N ASP A 144 13.08 8.94 17.22
CA ASP A 144 13.87 8.18 18.20
C ASP A 144 14.00 6.69 17.84
N LYS A 145 13.35 6.24 16.75
CA LYS A 145 13.36 4.86 16.23
C LYS A 145 12.73 3.82 17.16
N THR A 146 11.96 4.26 18.16
CA THR A 146 11.20 3.35 19.01
C THR A 146 10.00 2.77 18.27
N SER A 147 9.60 1.56 18.65
CA SER A 147 8.44 0.89 18.07
C SER A 147 7.52 0.34 19.15
N GLN A 148 6.22 0.38 18.86
CA GLN A 148 5.19 -0.42 19.53
C GLN A 148 4.77 -1.53 18.57
N VAL A 149 4.57 -2.74 19.07
CA VAL A 149 4.18 -3.89 18.27
C VAL A 149 2.99 -4.58 18.92
N TRP A 150 1.97 -4.89 18.12
CA TRP A 150 0.88 -5.77 18.51
C TRP A 150 0.84 -6.97 17.57
N LEU A 151 0.79 -8.18 18.14
CA LEU A 151 0.65 -9.42 17.40
C LEU A 151 -0.66 -10.11 17.83
N PRO A 152 -1.47 -10.61 16.88
CA PRO A 152 -2.64 -11.42 17.19
C PRO A 152 -2.20 -12.85 17.56
N LYS A 153 -3.17 -13.76 17.68
CA LYS A 153 -2.86 -15.19 17.85
C LYS A 153 -2.09 -15.70 16.64
N GLN A 154 -1.23 -16.71 16.83
CA GLN A 154 -0.34 -17.28 15.81
C GLN A 154 -1.01 -17.79 14.50
N TYR A 155 -2.34 -17.92 14.49
CA TYR A 155 -3.12 -18.36 13.33
C TYR A 155 -3.96 -17.24 12.72
N GLU A 156 -3.77 -16.00 13.15
CA GLU A 156 -4.48 -14.82 12.69
C GLU A 156 -3.48 -13.86 12.04
N PHE A 157 -3.88 -13.22 10.93
CA PHE A 157 -2.98 -12.42 10.10
C PHE A 157 -3.65 -11.11 9.69
N CYS A 158 -3.00 -9.98 9.98
CA CYS A 158 -3.46 -8.65 9.60
C CYS A 158 -3.12 -8.31 8.15
N GLY A 159 -3.98 -7.51 7.50
CA GLY A 159 -3.68 -6.83 6.24
C GLY A 159 -2.98 -5.47 6.45
N GLU A 160 -2.98 -4.65 5.39
CA GLU A 160 -2.50 -3.26 5.46
C GLU A 160 -3.26 -2.48 6.55
N PRO A 161 -2.54 -1.75 7.44
CA PRO A 161 -3.17 -0.79 8.34
C PRO A 161 -3.68 0.44 7.57
N MET A 162 -4.77 1.03 8.02
CA MET A 162 -5.28 2.31 7.53
C MET A 162 -5.44 3.28 8.69
N TYR A 163 -5.03 4.54 8.50
CA TYR A 163 -5.20 5.58 9.50
C TYR A 163 -6.56 6.28 9.32
N ALA A 164 -7.37 6.33 10.38
CA ALA A 164 -8.56 7.16 10.45
C ALA A 164 -8.37 8.27 11.49
N PRO A 165 -8.51 9.55 11.11
CA PRO A 165 -8.44 10.63 12.06
C PRO A 165 -9.61 10.58 13.03
N LYS A 166 -9.38 10.99 14.27
CA LYS A 166 -10.46 11.21 15.22
C LYS A 166 -11.31 12.41 14.79
N THR A 167 -12.62 12.30 14.97
CA THR A 167 -13.57 13.37 14.71
C THR A 167 -14.11 13.94 16.02
N ASN A 168 -14.56 15.19 15.97
CA ASN A 168 -15.38 15.77 17.01
C ASN A 168 -16.73 15.04 17.10
N ALA A 169 -17.44 15.22 18.21
CA ALA A 169 -18.77 14.64 18.42
C ALA A 169 -19.80 15.05 17.34
N ASP A 170 -19.59 16.17 16.64
CA ASP A 170 -20.41 16.65 15.53
C ASP A 170 -20.00 16.05 14.16
N GLY A 171 -19.05 15.12 14.14
CA GLY A 171 -18.56 14.46 12.92
C GLY A 171 -17.55 15.28 12.11
N THR A 172 -17.22 16.50 12.53
CA THR A 172 -16.15 17.28 11.87
C THR A 172 -14.79 16.72 12.23
N THR A 173 -13.88 16.63 11.25
CA THR A 173 -12.48 16.31 11.54
C THR A 173 -11.89 17.44 12.37
N THR A 174 -11.24 17.08 13.47
CA THR A 174 -10.61 18.07 14.35
C THR A 174 -9.56 18.83 13.53
N THR A 175 -9.76 20.13 13.29
CA THR A 175 -8.68 21.02 12.81
C THR A 175 -7.57 21.19 13.85
N ALA A 176 -7.81 20.67 15.07
CA ALA A 176 -6.91 20.66 16.22
C ALA A 176 -6.69 19.22 16.73
N SER A 177 -6.27 18.30 15.85
CA SER A 177 -5.65 17.05 16.31
C SER A 177 -4.53 17.43 17.28
N THR A 178 -4.64 17.07 18.55
CA THR A 178 -3.67 17.53 19.57
C THR A 178 -2.28 16.91 19.38
N SER A 179 -2.22 15.76 18.69
CA SER A 179 -1.00 15.09 18.25
C SER A 179 -1.21 14.43 16.89
N GLU A 180 -0.13 14.13 16.17
CA GLU A 180 -0.15 13.50 14.84
C GLU A 180 -0.85 12.13 14.84
N ASP A 181 -0.83 11.43 15.97
CA ASP A 181 -1.38 10.09 16.19
C ASP A 181 -2.73 10.09 16.95
N ASP A 182 -3.42 11.23 17.09
CA ASP A 182 -4.77 11.28 17.70
C ASP A 182 -5.83 10.76 16.71
N GLY A 183 -5.92 9.44 16.63
CA GLY A 183 -6.80 8.74 15.70
C GLY A 183 -6.82 7.25 15.94
N TYR A 184 -7.17 6.52 14.89
CA TYR A 184 -7.36 5.09 14.92
C TYR A 184 -6.58 4.40 13.81
N ILE A 185 -6.11 3.19 14.09
CA ILE A 185 -5.61 2.29 13.05
C ILE A 185 -6.65 1.21 12.81
N LEU A 186 -7.00 1.00 11.55
CA LEU A 186 -7.89 -0.06 11.11
C LEU A 186 -7.10 -1.13 10.37
N SER A 187 -7.41 -2.40 10.58
CA SER A 187 -6.85 -3.48 9.78
C SER A 187 -7.79 -4.68 9.73
N ILE A 188 -7.83 -5.37 8.59
CA ILE A 188 -8.55 -6.62 8.44
C ILE A 188 -7.71 -7.74 9.02
N LEU A 189 -8.26 -8.47 9.98
CA LEU A 189 -7.68 -9.68 10.56
C LEU A 189 -8.34 -10.90 9.94
N PHE A 190 -7.58 -11.73 9.25
CA PHE A 190 -8.03 -13.06 8.81
C PHE A 190 -7.67 -14.11 9.86
N ASN A 191 -8.65 -14.92 10.29
CA ASN A 191 -8.42 -16.02 11.22
C ASN A 191 -8.32 -17.35 10.45
N GLY A 192 -7.13 -17.94 10.40
CA GLY A 192 -6.86 -19.17 9.67
C GLY A 192 -7.55 -20.42 10.20
N LYS A 193 -8.08 -20.41 11.44
CA LYS A 193 -8.85 -21.54 12.00
C LYS A 193 -10.32 -21.49 11.58
N THR A 194 -10.96 -20.34 11.76
CA THR A 194 -12.38 -20.18 11.40
C THR A 194 -12.58 -19.86 9.93
N LYS A 195 -11.51 -19.39 9.25
CA LYS A 195 -11.52 -18.86 7.88
C LYS A 195 -12.44 -17.65 7.72
N LEU A 196 -12.64 -16.90 8.81
CA LEU A 196 -13.43 -15.67 8.83
C LEU A 196 -12.54 -14.47 9.12
N SER A 197 -12.98 -13.30 8.68
CA SER A 197 -12.28 -12.04 8.92
C SER A 197 -13.04 -11.12 9.87
N SER A 198 -12.29 -10.27 10.54
CA SER A 198 -12.81 -9.19 11.39
C SER A 198 -12.10 -7.89 11.06
N LEU A 199 -12.80 -6.76 11.14
CA LEU A 199 -12.18 -5.44 11.16
C LEU A 199 -11.73 -5.11 12.59
N LEU A 200 -10.44 -4.84 12.76
CA LEU A 200 -9.86 -4.37 14.01
C LEU A 200 -9.77 -2.85 14.00
N VAL A 201 -10.01 -2.23 15.14
CA VAL A 201 -9.80 -0.81 15.38
C VAL A 201 -8.89 -0.65 16.60
N PHE A 202 -7.77 0.02 16.43
CA PHE A 202 -6.80 0.32 17.49
C PHE A 202 -6.83 1.80 17.83
N ASN A 203 -6.51 2.14 19.08
CA ASN A 203 -6.06 3.49 19.41
C ASN A 203 -4.68 3.71 18.77
N ALA A 204 -4.53 4.71 17.91
CA ALA A 204 -3.27 4.96 17.21
C ALA A 204 -2.15 5.45 18.16
N GLN A 205 -2.49 6.02 19.33
CA GLN A 205 -1.51 6.48 20.32
C GLN A 205 -0.78 5.32 21.02
N ASP A 206 -1.52 4.25 21.32
CA ASP A 206 -1.00 3.04 21.94
C ASP A 206 -1.67 1.80 21.33
N ILE A 207 -0.96 1.15 20.41
CA ILE A 207 -1.46 -0.09 19.78
C ILE A 207 -1.20 -1.32 20.66
N THR A 208 -0.37 -1.22 21.69
CA THR A 208 0.06 -2.37 22.50
C THR A 208 -1.05 -2.92 23.39
N THR A 209 -2.04 -2.07 23.72
CA THR A 209 -3.27 -2.50 24.42
C THR A 209 -4.15 -3.42 23.57
N GLY A 210 -3.87 -3.53 22.26
CA GLY A 210 -4.68 -4.26 21.31
C GLY A 210 -5.89 -3.47 20.81
N PRO A 211 -6.76 -4.11 20.02
CA PRO A 211 -7.88 -3.44 19.40
C PRO A 211 -8.91 -3.00 20.45
N ILE A 212 -9.33 -1.75 20.38
CA ILE A 212 -10.41 -1.17 21.19
C ILE A 212 -11.79 -1.57 20.67
N ALA A 213 -11.88 -1.99 19.41
CA ALA A 213 -13.07 -2.59 18.83
C ALA A 213 -12.69 -3.67 17.82
N LYS A 214 -13.56 -4.67 17.71
CA LYS A 214 -13.48 -5.76 16.73
C LYS A 214 -14.87 -5.99 16.14
N VAL A 215 -14.98 -5.88 14.83
CA VAL A 215 -16.23 -6.10 14.09
C VAL A 215 -16.08 -7.36 13.25
N ASP A 216 -16.82 -8.41 13.60
CA ASP A 216 -16.81 -9.66 12.84
C ASP A 216 -17.59 -9.50 11.53
N LEU A 217 -16.96 -9.86 10.41
CA LEU A 217 -17.53 -9.61 9.08
C LEU A 217 -18.40 -10.77 8.58
N GLY A 218 -18.37 -11.91 9.28
CA GLY A 218 -19.12 -13.13 8.90
C GLY A 218 -18.61 -13.83 7.63
N VAL A 219 -17.61 -13.27 6.96
CA VAL A 219 -16.98 -13.83 5.74
C VAL A 219 -15.46 -13.81 5.87
N GLY A 220 -14.79 -14.73 5.18
CA GLY A 220 -13.35 -14.70 5.00
C GLY A 220 -12.99 -13.75 3.86
N ILE A 221 -12.27 -12.68 4.18
CA ILE A 221 -11.69 -11.78 3.17
C ILE A 221 -10.29 -12.31 2.83
N PRO A 222 -10.02 -12.68 1.56
CA PRO A 222 -8.67 -13.04 1.13
C PRO A 222 -7.67 -11.92 1.41
N HIS A 223 -6.41 -12.27 1.67
CA HIS A 223 -5.36 -11.27 1.85
C HIS A 223 -5.23 -10.40 0.58
N GLY A 224 -5.69 -9.16 0.69
CA GLY A 224 -5.61 -8.16 -0.37
C GLY A 224 -4.33 -7.34 -0.27
N TYR A 225 -4.29 -6.28 -1.08
CA TYR A 225 -3.22 -5.28 -1.06
C TYR A 225 -3.71 -4.02 -0.36
N HIS A 226 -3.96 -2.96 -1.13
CA HIS A 226 -4.16 -1.63 -0.58
C HIS A 226 -5.62 -1.31 -0.27
N GLY A 227 -5.81 -0.38 0.67
CA GLY A 227 -7.08 0.25 0.99
C GLY A 227 -6.91 1.72 1.32
N CYS A 228 -8.02 2.43 1.53
CA CYS A 228 -7.99 3.79 2.05
C CYS A 228 -9.17 4.02 2.99
N PHE A 229 -8.95 4.88 3.97
CA PHE A 229 -10.03 5.46 4.77
C PHE A 229 -10.46 6.79 4.16
N THR A 230 -11.75 7.06 4.14
CA THR A 230 -12.31 8.33 3.70
C THR A 230 -13.38 8.78 4.68
N SER A 231 -13.30 10.04 5.10
CA SER A 231 -14.36 10.71 5.84
C SER A 231 -15.30 11.49 4.94
N ASN A 232 -15.12 11.41 3.60
CA ASN A 232 -16.00 12.10 2.66
C ASN A 232 -17.44 11.56 2.80
N PRO A 233 -18.43 12.41 3.12
CA PRO A 233 -19.82 11.98 3.21
C PRO A 233 -20.36 11.33 1.93
N GLU A 234 -19.83 11.70 0.75
CA GLU A 234 -20.21 11.08 -0.52
C GLU A 234 -19.75 9.61 -0.66
N SER A 235 -18.81 9.19 0.19
CA SER A 235 -18.34 7.81 0.29
C SER A 235 -19.10 6.97 1.31
N ASN A 236 -20.05 7.57 2.06
CA ASN A 236 -20.94 6.83 2.95
C ASN A 236 -22.09 6.23 2.15
N TRP A 237 -21.84 5.07 1.55
CA TRP A 237 -22.84 4.34 0.79
C TRP A 237 -23.70 3.45 1.68
N SER A 238 -25.00 3.44 1.44
CA SER A 238 -25.88 2.43 2.04
C SER A 238 -25.58 1.05 1.45
N TYR A 239 -26.05 -0.01 2.12
CA TYR A 239 -25.94 -1.37 1.60
C TYR A 239 -26.48 -1.48 0.16
N GLU A 240 -27.63 -0.86 -0.12
CA GLU A 240 -28.27 -0.89 -1.44
C GLU A 240 -27.41 -0.19 -2.50
N GLU A 241 -26.77 0.93 -2.13
CA GLU A 241 -25.88 1.64 -3.07
C GLU A 241 -24.59 0.85 -3.32
N ILE A 242 -24.03 0.19 -2.31
CA ILE A 242 -22.89 -0.73 -2.47
C ILE A 242 -23.28 -1.88 -3.41
N GLU A 243 -24.42 -2.53 -3.17
CA GLU A 243 -24.89 -3.65 -3.98
C GLU A 243 -25.15 -3.23 -5.44
N ARG A 244 -25.79 -2.07 -5.64
CA ARG A 244 -26.04 -1.50 -6.97
C ARG A 244 -24.72 -1.23 -7.71
N ARG A 245 -23.73 -0.65 -7.04
CA ARG A 245 -22.40 -0.36 -7.62
C ARG A 245 -21.63 -1.62 -7.93
N ALA A 246 -21.65 -2.63 -7.06
CA ALA A 246 -21.03 -3.92 -7.31
C ALA A 246 -21.61 -4.60 -8.56
N LYS A 247 -22.95 -4.70 -8.66
CA LYS A 247 -23.64 -5.23 -9.84
C LYS A 247 -23.31 -4.45 -11.12
N LEU A 248 -23.16 -3.12 -11.03
CA LEU A 248 -22.75 -2.30 -12.15
C LEU A 248 -21.30 -2.60 -12.56
N SER A 249 -20.39 -2.76 -11.60
CA SER A 249 -19.00 -3.16 -11.83
C SER A 249 -18.92 -4.49 -12.56
N ASP A 250 -19.62 -5.52 -12.08
CA ASP A 250 -19.68 -6.85 -12.71
C ASP A 250 -20.18 -6.75 -14.17
N LYS A 251 -21.20 -5.93 -14.41
CA LYS A 251 -21.72 -5.69 -15.76
C LYS A 251 -20.70 -4.97 -16.65
N MET A 252 -19.95 -4.02 -16.10
CA MET A 252 -18.91 -3.30 -16.84
C MET A 252 -17.72 -4.20 -17.13
N GLU A 253 -17.29 -5.06 -16.20
CA GLU A 253 -16.25 -6.06 -16.43
C GLU A 253 -16.68 -7.10 -17.47
N GLY A 254 -17.90 -7.62 -17.35
CA GLY A 254 -18.45 -8.56 -18.33
C GLY A 254 -18.52 -7.97 -19.74
N ARG A 255 -18.86 -6.68 -19.88
CA ARG A 255 -18.80 -5.97 -21.17
C ARG A 255 -17.38 -5.61 -21.60
N GLY A 256 -16.50 -5.30 -20.65
CA GLY A 256 -15.08 -5.00 -20.88
C GLY A 256 -14.33 -6.18 -21.49
N ASN A 257 -14.65 -7.42 -21.08
CA ASN A 257 -14.14 -8.62 -21.73
C ASN A 257 -14.57 -8.71 -23.21
N MET A 258 -15.78 -8.25 -23.56
CA MET A 258 -16.21 -8.15 -24.97
C MET A 258 -15.59 -6.96 -25.72
N TRP A 259 -15.13 -5.92 -25.03
CA TRP A 259 -14.48 -4.76 -25.64
C TRP A 259 -12.99 -4.97 -25.88
N ASN A 260 -12.33 -5.77 -25.03
CA ASN A 260 -10.96 -6.22 -25.25
C ASN A 260 -10.86 -7.35 -26.29
N GLU A 261 -11.99 -7.94 -26.69
CA GLU A 261 -12.12 -8.72 -27.94
C GLU A 261 -12.18 -7.81 -29.19
N VAL A 262 -11.34 -6.77 -29.27
CA VAL A 262 -11.00 -6.25 -30.60
C VAL A 262 -10.17 -7.34 -31.27
N LYS A 263 -10.85 -8.21 -32.03
CA LYS A 263 -10.18 -9.03 -33.03
C LYS A 263 -9.36 -8.08 -33.89
N SER A 264 -8.05 -8.27 -33.87
CA SER A 264 -7.06 -7.49 -34.62
C SER A 264 -7.11 -7.79 -36.13
N ASP A 265 -8.30 -7.89 -36.70
CA ASP A 265 -8.51 -8.15 -38.13
C ASP A 265 -8.68 -6.82 -38.89
N PHE A 266 -8.38 -5.69 -38.23
CA PHE A 266 -8.24 -4.40 -38.88
C PHE A 266 -6.99 -4.40 -39.78
N SER A 267 -7.17 -4.77 -41.04
CA SER A 267 -6.21 -4.41 -42.08
C SER A 267 -6.13 -2.89 -42.18
N GLY A 268 -4.93 -2.35 -42.43
CA GLY A 268 -4.66 -0.90 -42.53
C GLY A 268 -5.37 -0.17 -43.69
N LEU A 269 -6.39 -0.77 -44.29
CA LEU A 269 -7.25 -0.20 -45.33
C LEU A 269 -8.72 -0.06 -44.90
N GLY A 270 -9.08 -0.41 -43.65
CA GLY A 270 -10.42 -0.15 -43.10
C GLY A 270 -11.52 -1.06 -43.66
N LEU A 271 -11.18 -2.25 -44.15
CA LEU A 271 -12.15 -3.27 -44.58
C LEU A 271 -12.08 -4.48 -43.65
N ARG A 272 -13.25 -4.98 -43.21
CA ARG A 272 -13.38 -6.26 -42.51
C ARG A 272 -13.12 -7.39 -43.50
N LEU A 273 -12.38 -8.41 -43.09
CA LEU A 273 -12.19 -9.63 -43.89
C LEU A 273 -13.52 -10.38 -44.12
N ASP A 274 -14.47 -10.23 -43.19
CA ASP A 274 -15.83 -10.80 -43.31
C ASP A 274 -16.63 -10.15 -44.48
N ASP A 275 -16.27 -8.94 -44.92
CA ASP A 275 -16.92 -8.26 -46.04
C ASP A 275 -16.36 -8.73 -47.40
N ILE A 276 -15.27 -9.50 -47.43
CA ILE A 276 -14.65 -9.98 -48.68
C ILE A 276 -15.38 -11.21 -49.24
N GLU A 277 -15.95 -12.07 -48.40
CA GLU A 277 -16.80 -13.18 -48.87
C GLU A 277 -18.10 -12.66 -49.52
N GLU A 278 -18.62 -11.51 -49.06
CA GLU A 278 -19.82 -10.89 -49.65
C GLU A 278 -19.51 -10.15 -50.97
N VAL A 279 -18.25 -9.78 -51.22
CA VAL A 279 -17.81 -9.05 -52.43
C VAL A 279 -17.18 -9.98 -53.50
N LEU A 280 -16.58 -11.11 -53.11
CA LEU A 280 -15.93 -12.05 -54.03
C LEU A 280 -16.68 -13.37 -54.23
N GLY A 281 -17.88 -13.51 -53.65
CA GLY A 281 -18.82 -14.59 -53.96
C GLY A 281 -19.36 -14.48 -55.39
N ASP A 282 -18.54 -14.91 -56.36
CA ASP A 282 -18.88 -15.49 -57.68
C ASP A 282 -17.77 -15.29 -58.74
N ILE A 283 -16.48 -15.31 -58.36
CA ILE A 283 -15.40 -15.52 -59.34
C ILE A 283 -14.36 -16.49 -58.77
N PHE A 284 -14.71 -17.79 -58.80
CA PHE A 284 -13.94 -18.91 -59.37
C PHE A 284 -14.77 -20.20 -59.28
#